data_AF-A0A965RV98-F1
#
_entry.id   AF-A0A965RV98-F1
#
_cell.length_a   1.000
_cell.length_b   1.000
_cell.length_c   1.000
_cell.angle_alpha   90.00
_cell.angle_beta   90.00
_cell.angle_gamma   90.00
#
_symmetry.space_group_name_H-M   'P 1'
#
loop_
_entity.id
_entity.type
_entity.pdbx_description
1 polymer ?
#
loop_
_entity_poly.entity_id
_entity_poly.type
_entity_poly.pdbx_seq_one_letter_code
_entity_poly.pdbx_strand_id
1 'polypeptide(L)'
;NQVRSGQWLGATGLPIRNIVNIGIGGSDLGPVMAYEALRSYSQRNLNFYFVSNVDGTDVSEVLKQVNPLETLFIVASKTFSTIETMMNASTARDALLAAVPDQADEAVSKHFVAVSTHRQRVEEFGINPQNMFGFWDWVGGRYSMDSSIGLSTMLAIGPDNFERLLAGFHAMDEHFKTAAPQNNVPMLMALIGLWNRSFLDIETVAVLPYDQYLKRFPAYLQQLIMESNGKSVTNLGEAVPTQTSAVYWGEPGTNGQHSFYQMLHQGTSFVACDVLVPAKSHNPAGEHHDVLVSNALAQATVLAFGRTKQQVEQAGTPEHLVSHKVMPGNRPTTLITLDEVDPFALGSLIALYEHMVFVQGIIWGINSFDQWGVELGKEMATTISPYLTNTDDVSGFDAATQSAINWYRANRKS
;
A
#
# COMPACT_ATOMS: atom_id res chain seq x y z
N ASN A 1 3.52 -24.35 4.17
CA ASN A 1 3.73 -25.35 5.24
C ASN A 1 5.18 -25.75 5.46
N GLN A 2 5.91 -26.24 4.45
CA GLN A 2 7.31 -26.68 4.63
C GLN A 2 8.21 -25.61 5.28
N VAL A 3 8.19 -24.37 4.77
CA VAL A 3 8.92 -23.22 5.37
C VAL A 3 8.54 -23.01 6.84
N ARG A 4 7.25 -22.83 7.13
CA ARG A 4 6.72 -22.57 8.49
C ARG A 4 7.06 -23.66 9.50
N SER A 5 7.09 -24.91 9.05
CA SER A 5 7.45 -26.08 9.88
C SER A 5 8.96 -26.29 10.05
N GLY A 6 9.80 -25.55 9.30
CA GLY A 6 11.25 -25.75 9.25
C GLY A 6 11.71 -26.94 8.40
N GLN A 7 10.80 -27.57 7.64
CA GLN A 7 11.13 -28.65 6.70
C GLN A 7 11.76 -28.14 5.41
N TRP A 8 11.50 -26.89 5.03
CA TRP A 8 12.23 -26.25 3.94
C TRP A 8 13.59 -25.80 4.46
N LEU A 9 14.65 -26.39 3.91
CA LEU A 9 16.02 -26.12 4.30
C LEU A 9 16.74 -25.34 3.19
N GLY A 10 17.61 -24.42 3.60
CA GLY A 10 18.55 -23.74 2.72
C GLY A 10 19.62 -24.68 2.15
N ALA A 11 20.51 -24.13 1.33
CA ALA A 11 21.63 -24.84 0.71
C ALA A 11 22.48 -25.63 1.72
N THR A 12 22.74 -25.00 2.87
CA THR A 12 23.57 -25.57 3.95
C THR A 12 22.79 -26.45 4.94
N GLY A 13 21.51 -26.74 4.67
CA GLY A 13 20.67 -27.56 5.54
C GLY A 13 20.06 -26.82 6.74
N LEU A 14 20.24 -25.50 6.84
CA LEU A 14 19.62 -24.68 7.87
C LEU A 14 18.15 -24.39 7.57
N PRO A 15 17.25 -24.35 8.57
CA PRO A 15 15.86 -23.96 8.36
C PRO A 15 15.75 -22.47 8.03
N ILE A 16 14.79 -22.11 7.19
CA ILE A 16 14.51 -20.71 6.88
C ILE A 16 13.96 -19.97 8.11
N ARG A 17 14.53 -18.79 8.39
CA ARG A 17 14.14 -17.86 9.46
C ARG A 17 13.70 -16.51 8.93
N ASN A 18 14.20 -16.10 7.77
CA ASN A 18 13.92 -14.79 7.20
C ASN A 18 13.22 -14.95 5.85
N ILE A 19 12.19 -14.15 5.63
CA ILE A 19 11.46 -14.06 4.36
C ILE A 19 11.64 -12.63 3.85
N VAL A 20 12.20 -12.49 2.65
CA VAL A 20 12.42 -11.19 2.02
C VAL A 20 11.60 -11.13 0.74
N ASN A 21 10.52 -10.34 0.74
CA ASN A 21 9.73 -10.06 -0.45
C ASN A 21 10.41 -8.95 -1.26
N ILE A 22 10.71 -9.21 -2.53
CA ILE A 22 11.31 -8.25 -3.45
C ILE A 22 10.29 -7.94 -4.55
N GLY A 23 9.75 -6.73 -4.55
CA GLY A 23 8.70 -6.29 -5.48
C GLY A 23 8.41 -4.81 -5.28
N ILE A 24 7.75 -4.15 -6.23
CA ILE A 24 7.40 -2.72 -6.12
C ILE A 24 5.94 -2.47 -6.50
N GLY A 25 5.32 -1.43 -5.93
CA GLY A 25 3.93 -1.08 -6.19
C GLY A 25 2.98 -2.19 -5.74
N GLY A 26 2.22 -2.76 -6.68
CA GLY A 26 1.23 -3.80 -6.38
C GLY A 26 1.84 -5.09 -5.82
N SER A 27 3.09 -5.39 -6.17
CA SER A 27 3.85 -6.53 -5.65
C SER A 27 4.43 -6.31 -4.24
N ASP A 28 4.19 -5.15 -3.64
CA ASP A 28 4.78 -4.74 -2.36
C ASP A 28 3.74 -4.17 -1.39
N LEU A 29 3.01 -3.12 -1.79
CA LEU A 29 2.12 -2.36 -0.91
C LEU A 29 1.04 -3.22 -0.26
N GLY A 30 0.43 -4.13 -1.02
CA GLY A 30 -0.54 -5.09 -0.48
C GLY A 30 0.10 -6.04 0.53
N PRO A 31 1.13 -6.82 0.14
CA PRO A 31 1.86 -7.71 1.05
C PRO A 31 2.38 -7.05 2.34
N VAL A 32 3.05 -5.89 2.26
CA VAL A 32 3.58 -5.20 3.45
C VAL A 32 2.45 -4.69 4.35
N MET A 33 1.37 -4.18 3.76
CA MET A 33 0.20 -3.73 4.52
C MET A 33 -0.46 -4.91 5.24
N ALA A 34 -0.69 -6.03 4.55
CA ALA A 34 -1.33 -7.20 5.15
C ALA A 34 -0.47 -7.84 6.25
N TYR A 35 0.85 -7.91 6.06
CA TYR A 35 1.77 -8.37 7.10
C TYR A 35 1.72 -7.50 8.35
N GLU A 36 1.74 -6.18 8.19
CA GLU A 36 1.66 -5.25 9.32
C GLU A 36 0.29 -5.32 10.02
N ALA A 37 -0.79 -5.31 9.24
CA ALA A 37 -2.17 -5.38 9.72
C ALA A 37 -2.47 -6.66 10.51
N LEU A 38 -1.95 -7.80 10.03
CA LEU A 38 -2.17 -9.13 10.63
C LEU A 38 -0.97 -9.61 11.45
N ARG A 39 -0.10 -8.69 11.87
CA ARG A 39 1.11 -9.05 12.60
C ARG A 39 0.80 -9.79 13.90
N SER A 40 -0.35 -9.59 14.54
CA SER A 40 -0.77 -10.38 15.73
C SER A 40 -0.95 -11.89 15.43
N TYR A 41 -1.29 -12.24 14.18
CA TYR A 41 -1.47 -13.61 13.71
C TYR A 41 -0.20 -14.24 13.13
N SER A 42 0.91 -13.49 13.07
CA SER A 42 2.12 -13.97 12.42
C SER A 42 2.94 -14.92 13.30
N GLN A 43 3.59 -15.89 12.66
CA GLN A 43 4.49 -16.82 13.34
C GLN A 43 5.80 -16.11 13.73
N ARG A 44 5.97 -15.82 15.04
CA ARG A 44 7.04 -14.96 15.58
C ARG A 44 8.48 -15.42 15.37
N ASN A 45 8.70 -16.69 15.04
CA ASN A 45 10.04 -17.23 14.78
C ASN A 45 10.45 -17.13 13.30
N LEU A 46 9.62 -16.50 12.47
CA LEU A 46 9.93 -16.07 11.11
C LEU A 46 9.94 -14.54 11.06
N ASN A 47 10.98 -13.98 10.46
CA ASN A 47 11.13 -12.55 10.24
C ASN A 47 10.74 -12.21 8.79
N PHE A 48 10.05 -11.10 8.59
CA PHE A 48 9.58 -10.66 7.28
C PHE A 48 10.13 -9.28 6.95
N TYR A 49 10.66 -9.16 5.74
CA TYR A 49 11.23 -7.95 5.18
C TYR A 49 10.66 -7.71 3.78
N PHE A 50 10.57 -6.45 3.39
CA PHE A 50 10.00 -6.02 2.12
C PHE A 50 10.99 -5.04 1.49
N VAL A 51 11.51 -5.38 0.33
CA VAL A 51 12.47 -4.59 -0.45
C VAL A 51 11.76 -4.19 -1.74
N SER A 52 11.67 -2.89 -1.97
CA SER A 52 10.92 -2.36 -3.11
C SER A 52 11.65 -1.27 -3.88
N ASN A 53 12.31 -0.34 -3.20
CA ASN A 53 12.97 0.78 -3.85
C ASN A 53 14.25 0.35 -4.58
N VAL A 54 14.58 0.98 -5.70
CA VAL A 54 15.86 0.78 -6.42
C VAL A 54 17.02 1.51 -5.75
N ASP A 55 16.74 2.41 -4.81
CA ASP A 55 17.75 2.91 -3.88
C ASP A 55 18.42 1.73 -3.17
N GLY A 56 19.71 1.52 -3.43
CA GLY A 56 20.47 0.40 -2.89
C GLY A 56 20.48 0.32 -1.36
N THR A 57 20.13 1.41 -0.67
CA THR A 57 19.90 1.42 0.78
C THR A 57 18.86 0.37 1.20
N ASP A 58 17.75 0.24 0.46
CA ASP A 58 16.62 -0.60 0.84
C ASP A 58 17.03 -2.09 0.92
N VAL A 59 17.61 -2.61 -0.16
CA VAL A 59 18.13 -3.99 -0.18
C VAL A 59 19.32 -4.17 0.77
N SER A 60 20.21 -3.18 0.88
CA SER A 60 21.42 -3.30 1.69
C SER A 60 21.13 -3.35 3.19
N GLU A 61 20.20 -2.53 3.70
CA GLU A 61 19.83 -2.53 5.12
C GLU A 61 19.09 -3.82 5.51
N VAL A 62 18.32 -4.42 4.61
CA VAL A 62 17.72 -5.74 4.83
C VAL A 62 18.81 -6.82 4.86
N LEU A 63 19.74 -6.82 3.88
CA LEU A 63 20.83 -7.80 3.82
C LEU A 63 21.77 -7.73 5.03
N LYS A 64 21.93 -6.58 5.69
CA LYS A 64 22.67 -6.44 6.95
C LYS A 64 21.99 -7.11 8.15
N GLN A 65 20.66 -7.28 8.08
CA GLN A 65 19.85 -7.83 9.18
C GLN A 65 19.62 -9.34 9.06
N VAL A 66 19.82 -9.91 7.87
CA VAL A 66 19.50 -11.31 7.59
C VAL A 66 20.75 -12.13 7.32
N ASN A 67 20.73 -13.40 7.74
CA ASN A 67 21.70 -14.40 7.27
C ASN A 67 21.20 -14.96 5.93
N PRO A 68 21.89 -14.75 4.79
CA PRO A 68 21.44 -15.27 3.49
C PRO A 68 21.19 -16.79 3.49
N LEU A 69 21.93 -17.55 4.32
CA LEU A 69 21.83 -19.01 4.43
C LEU A 69 20.59 -19.50 5.20
N GLU A 70 19.86 -18.60 5.85
CA GLU A 70 18.58 -18.86 6.53
C GLU A 70 17.45 -18.02 5.93
N THR A 71 17.65 -17.47 4.72
CA THR A 71 16.73 -16.51 4.09
C THR A 71 16.08 -17.07 2.84
N LEU A 72 14.76 -16.95 2.73
CA LEU A 72 14.02 -17.17 1.49
C LEU A 72 13.66 -15.82 0.86
N PHE A 73 14.12 -15.61 -0.36
CA PHE A 73 13.81 -14.46 -1.20
C PHE A 73 12.61 -14.79 -2.11
N ILE A 74 11.59 -13.95 -2.08
CA ILE A 74 10.40 -14.04 -2.94
C ILE A 74 10.51 -12.92 -3.97
N VAL A 75 10.77 -13.26 -5.24
CA VAL A 75 10.82 -12.28 -6.33
C VAL A 75 9.42 -12.11 -6.91
N ALA A 76 8.74 -11.03 -6.55
CA ALA A 76 7.36 -10.74 -6.90
C ALA A 76 7.27 -9.70 -8.04
N SER A 77 7.09 -10.18 -9.27
CA SER A 77 6.93 -9.31 -10.44
C SER A 77 6.09 -9.98 -11.51
N LYS A 78 4.99 -9.33 -11.90
CA LYS A 78 4.10 -9.80 -12.96
C LYS A 78 4.86 -10.09 -14.26
N THR A 79 5.67 -9.13 -14.70
CA THR A 79 6.43 -9.22 -15.96
C THR A 79 7.80 -9.88 -15.78
N PHE A 80 8.30 -9.98 -14.55
CA PHE A 80 9.66 -10.42 -14.24
C PHE A 80 10.75 -9.62 -14.99
N SER A 81 10.48 -8.35 -15.28
CA SER A 81 11.43 -7.43 -15.94
C SER A 81 11.37 -6.00 -15.39
N THR A 82 10.68 -5.79 -14.28
CA THR A 82 10.68 -4.50 -13.58
C THR A 82 12.09 -4.21 -13.11
N ILE A 83 12.69 -3.11 -13.58
CA ILE A 83 14.12 -2.81 -13.40
C ILE A 83 14.48 -2.81 -11.91
N GLU A 84 13.70 -2.12 -11.10
CA GLU A 84 13.89 -1.98 -9.65
C GLU A 84 13.89 -3.37 -8.97
N THR A 85 12.88 -4.18 -9.27
CA THR A 85 12.75 -5.55 -8.71
C THR A 85 13.89 -6.45 -9.15
N MET A 86 14.28 -6.42 -10.43
CA MET A 86 15.33 -7.31 -10.95
C MET A 86 16.72 -6.90 -10.48
N MET A 87 17.00 -5.60 -10.31
CA MET A 87 18.23 -5.12 -9.69
C MET A 87 18.34 -5.59 -8.24
N ASN A 88 17.29 -5.39 -7.44
CA ASN A 88 17.25 -5.86 -6.05
C ASN A 88 17.37 -7.39 -5.94
N ALA A 89 16.68 -8.15 -6.79
CA ALA A 89 16.78 -9.60 -6.83
C ALA A 89 18.20 -10.07 -7.19
N SER A 90 18.86 -9.38 -8.13
CA SER A 90 20.25 -9.67 -8.50
C SER A 90 21.21 -9.37 -7.36
N THR A 91 21.07 -8.24 -6.68
CA THR A 91 21.88 -7.90 -5.49
C THR A 91 21.70 -8.92 -4.36
N ALA A 92 20.46 -9.34 -4.08
CA ALA A 92 20.19 -10.39 -3.10
C ALA A 92 20.79 -11.75 -3.51
N ARG A 93 20.72 -12.08 -4.81
CA ARG A 93 21.31 -13.30 -5.36
C ARG A 93 22.83 -13.29 -5.21
N ASP A 94 23.49 -12.18 -5.55
CA ASP A 94 24.94 -12.04 -5.41
C ASP A 94 25.37 -12.18 -3.95
N ALA A 95 24.62 -11.60 -3.00
CA ALA A 95 24.88 -11.76 -1.57
C ALA A 95 24.75 -13.22 -1.09
N LEU A 96 23.74 -13.95 -1.58
CA LEU A 96 23.62 -15.39 -1.31
C LEU A 96 24.80 -16.18 -1.89
N LEU A 97 25.13 -15.96 -3.15
CA LEU A 97 26.19 -16.70 -3.84
C LEU A 97 27.57 -16.44 -3.22
N ALA A 98 27.81 -15.22 -2.74
CA ALA A 98 29.02 -14.89 -1.99
C ALA A 98 29.12 -15.66 -0.64
N ALA A 99 27.98 -16.02 -0.04
CA ALA A 99 27.94 -16.77 1.22
C ALA A 99 28.09 -18.30 1.04
N VAL A 100 27.80 -18.83 -0.16
CA VAL A 100 27.92 -20.27 -0.51
C VAL A 100 28.55 -20.47 -1.90
N PRO A 101 29.82 -20.11 -2.10
CA PRO A 101 30.48 -20.18 -3.40
C PRO A 101 30.53 -21.62 -3.97
N ASP A 102 30.66 -22.63 -3.12
CA ASP A 102 30.81 -24.04 -3.52
C ASP A 102 29.48 -24.74 -3.87
N GLN A 103 28.33 -24.08 -3.67
CA GLN A 103 26.98 -24.62 -3.92
C GLN A 103 26.09 -23.65 -4.70
N ALA A 104 26.70 -22.79 -5.53
CA ALA A 104 26.03 -21.67 -6.20
C ALA A 104 24.73 -22.05 -6.93
N ASP A 105 24.76 -23.11 -7.73
CA ASP A 105 23.59 -23.54 -8.53
C ASP A 105 22.44 -24.08 -7.66
N GLU A 106 22.77 -24.85 -6.62
CA GLU A 106 21.77 -25.39 -5.68
C GLU A 106 21.19 -24.29 -4.77
N ALA A 107 22.00 -23.30 -4.42
CA ALA A 107 21.63 -22.22 -3.51
C ALA A 107 20.46 -21.38 -4.05
N VAL A 108 20.51 -20.96 -5.32
CA VAL A 108 19.41 -20.18 -5.91
C VAL A 108 18.10 -20.96 -5.86
N SER A 109 18.12 -22.25 -6.19
CA SER A 109 16.92 -23.09 -6.19
C SER A 109 16.27 -23.27 -4.82
N LYS A 110 17.04 -23.21 -3.72
CA LYS A 110 16.53 -23.39 -2.35
C LYS A 110 16.18 -22.08 -1.65
N HIS A 111 16.77 -20.97 -2.08
CA HIS A 111 16.63 -19.67 -1.44
C HIS A 111 15.80 -18.67 -2.23
N PHE A 112 15.46 -18.96 -3.50
CA PHE A 112 14.62 -18.09 -4.32
C PHE A 112 13.36 -18.81 -4.79
N VAL A 113 12.24 -18.12 -4.64
CA VAL A 113 10.96 -18.45 -5.28
C VAL A 113 10.48 -17.25 -6.09
N ALA A 114 9.68 -17.49 -7.12
CA ALA A 114 9.15 -16.44 -7.98
C ALA A 114 7.62 -16.37 -7.88
N VAL A 115 7.07 -15.15 -7.87
CA VAL A 115 5.65 -14.91 -8.09
C VAL A 115 5.53 -14.09 -9.37
N SER A 116 5.08 -14.73 -10.45
CA SER A 116 5.12 -14.12 -11.78
C SER A 116 4.16 -14.80 -12.78
N THR A 117 3.96 -14.17 -13.94
CA THR A 117 3.33 -14.81 -15.10
C THR A 117 4.35 -15.24 -16.16
N HIS A 118 5.63 -14.86 -16.02
CA HIS A 118 6.68 -15.04 -17.04
C HIS A 118 7.66 -16.16 -16.70
N ARG A 119 7.28 -17.40 -17.00
CA ARG A 119 8.08 -18.60 -16.69
C ARG A 119 9.49 -18.58 -17.28
N GLN A 120 9.63 -18.17 -18.55
CA GLN A 120 10.95 -18.17 -19.21
C GLN A 120 11.96 -17.29 -18.48
N ARG A 121 11.57 -16.09 -18.06
CA ARG A 121 12.47 -15.17 -17.34
C ARG A 121 12.81 -15.65 -15.93
N VAL A 122 11.88 -16.37 -15.29
CA VAL A 122 12.12 -17.03 -14.00
C VAL A 122 13.19 -18.12 -14.15
N GLU A 123 13.10 -18.93 -15.20
CA GLU A 123 14.10 -19.96 -15.54
C GLU A 123 15.46 -19.34 -15.87
N GLU A 124 15.49 -18.27 -16.67
CA GLU A 124 16.72 -17.53 -17.02
C GLU A 124 17.41 -16.91 -15.79
N PHE A 125 16.65 -16.50 -14.78
CA PHE A 125 17.20 -16.03 -13.50
C PHE A 125 17.80 -17.17 -12.64
N GLY A 126 17.45 -18.42 -12.94
CA GLY A 126 17.94 -19.62 -12.24
C GLY A 126 17.01 -20.13 -11.13
N ILE A 127 15.77 -19.63 -11.05
CA ILE A 127 14.77 -20.17 -10.12
C ILE A 127 14.18 -21.46 -10.70
N ASN A 128 14.07 -22.49 -9.88
CA ASN A 128 13.41 -23.74 -10.26
C ASN A 128 11.94 -23.44 -10.62
N PRO A 129 11.44 -23.86 -11.79
CA PRO A 129 10.04 -23.64 -12.20
C PRO A 129 8.99 -24.18 -11.23
N GLN A 130 9.34 -25.20 -10.43
CA GLN A 130 8.46 -25.72 -9.38
C GLN A 130 8.28 -24.74 -8.21
N ASN A 131 9.19 -23.77 -8.09
CA ASN A 131 9.17 -22.69 -7.12
C ASN A 131 8.60 -21.39 -7.72
N MET A 132 7.95 -21.48 -8.88
CA MET A 132 7.20 -20.40 -9.48
C MET A 132 5.72 -20.52 -9.10
N PHE A 133 5.19 -19.48 -8.47
CA PHE A 133 3.79 -19.32 -8.14
C PHE A 133 3.15 -18.41 -9.19
N GLY A 134 2.40 -19.04 -10.10
CA GLY A 134 1.74 -18.36 -11.21
C GLY A 134 0.55 -17.50 -10.79
N PHE A 135 0.26 -16.48 -11.59
CA PHE A 135 -1.01 -15.77 -11.61
C PHE A 135 -1.28 -15.25 -13.04
N TRP A 136 -2.32 -14.44 -13.25
CA TRP A 136 -2.82 -14.14 -14.59
C TRP A 136 -2.79 -12.65 -14.97
N ASP A 137 -2.98 -12.39 -16.26
CA ASP A 137 -3.03 -11.06 -16.85
C ASP A 137 -4.21 -10.21 -16.36
N TRP A 138 -5.36 -10.84 -16.10
CA TRP A 138 -6.54 -10.19 -15.53
C TRP A 138 -6.38 -9.78 -14.05
N VAL A 139 -5.34 -10.23 -13.36
CA VAL A 139 -5.00 -9.77 -12.01
C VAL A 139 -4.22 -8.46 -12.12
N GLY A 140 -4.87 -7.33 -11.86
CA GLY A 140 -4.23 -6.02 -11.80
C GLY A 140 -3.25 -5.93 -10.62
N GLY A 141 -2.12 -5.24 -10.76
CA GLY A 141 -1.09 -5.20 -9.70
C GLY A 141 -1.63 -4.70 -8.36
N ARG A 142 -2.41 -3.61 -8.37
CA ARG A 142 -3.04 -3.03 -7.17
C ARG A 142 -4.24 -3.83 -6.63
N TYR A 143 -4.63 -4.91 -7.30
CA TYR A 143 -5.71 -5.85 -6.96
C TYR A 143 -5.18 -7.30 -6.87
N SER A 144 -3.90 -7.47 -6.50
CA SER A 144 -3.23 -8.79 -6.61
C SER A 144 -2.99 -9.50 -5.29
N MET A 145 -3.29 -8.86 -4.16
CA MET A 145 -2.91 -9.36 -2.82
C MET A 145 -3.53 -10.71 -2.46
N ASP A 146 -4.74 -10.96 -2.96
CA ASP A 146 -5.52 -12.20 -2.83
C ASP A 146 -5.09 -13.30 -3.82
N SER A 147 -4.12 -13.01 -4.70
CA SER A 147 -3.49 -13.98 -5.61
C SER A 147 -2.18 -14.56 -5.03
N SER A 148 -1.37 -15.20 -5.87
CA SER A 148 -0.02 -15.66 -5.53
C SER A 148 0.91 -14.56 -5.00
N ILE A 149 0.63 -13.27 -5.28
CA ILE A 149 1.38 -12.14 -4.68
C ILE A 149 1.26 -12.12 -3.15
N GLY A 150 0.16 -12.66 -2.59
CA GLY A 150 -0.03 -12.85 -1.15
C GLY A 150 0.83 -13.95 -0.51
N LEU A 151 1.79 -14.56 -1.23
CA LEU A 151 2.62 -15.66 -0.71
C LEU A 151 3.35 -15.28 0.59
N SER A 152 3.94 -14.08 0.66
CA SER A 152 4.62 -13.60 1.87
C SER A 152 3.64 -13.43 3.04
N THR A 153 2.44 -12.93 2.78
CA THR A 153 1.34 -12.86 3.76
C THR A 153 0.95 -14.26 4.26
N MET A 154 0.71 -15.21 3.35
CA MET A 154 0.38 -16.59 3.70
C MET A 154 1.49 -17.26 4.53
N LEU A 155 2.76 -17.00 4.21
CA LEU A 155 3.88 -17.48 5.00
C LEU A 155 3.89 -16.88 6.41
N ALA A 156 3.48 -15.62 6.57
CA ALA A 156 3.41 -14.95 7.87
C ALA A 156 2.29 -15.50 8.74
N ILE A 157 1.05 -15.53 8.26
CA ILE A 157 -0.14 -15.83 9.06
C ILE A 157 -0.58 -17.29 9.00
N GLY A 158 -0.04 -18.06 8.04
CA GLY A 158 -0.40 -19.46 7.79
C GLY A 158 -1.56 -19.62 6.80
N PRO A 159 -1.72 -20.81 6.20
CA PRO A 159 -2.74 -21.07 5.18
C PRO A 159 -4.16 -20.84 5.72
N ASP A 160 -4.50 -21.33 6.92
CA ASP A 160 -5.85 -21.19 7.48
C ASP A 160 -6.27 -19.72 7.66
N ASN A 161 -5.35 -18.87 8.13
CA ASN A 161 -5.62 -17.43 8.26
C ASN A 161 -5.65 -16.74 6.89
N PHE A 162 -4.86 -17.21 5.91
CA PHE A 162 -4.94 -16.70 4.54
C PHE A 162 -6.27 -17.09 3.87
N GLU A 163 -6.78 -18.30 4.11
CA GLU A 163 -8.12 -18.71 3.67
C GLU A 163 -9.21 -17.86 4.34
N ARG A 164 -9.07 -17.52 5.62
CA ARG A 164 -9.97 -16.56 6.29
C ARG A 164 -9.90 -15.16 5.67
N LEU A 165 -8.71 -14.70 5.27
CA LEU A 165 -8.54 -13.46 4.53
C LEU A 165 -9.33 -13.49 3.21
N LEU A 166 -9.14 -14.53 2.41
CA LEU A 166 -9.88 -14.73 1.15
C LEU A 166 -11.39 -14.85 1.36
N ALA A 167 -11.83 -15.50 2.45
CA ALA A 167 -13.24 -15.56 2.81
C ALA A 167 -13.81 -14.17 3.13
N GLY A 168 -13.00 -13.28 3.69
CA GLY A 168 -13.34 -11.88 3.92
C GLY A 168 -13.56 -11.11 2.62
N PHE A 169 -12.65 -11.26 1.64
CA PHE A 169 -12.82 -10.72 0.28
C PHE A 169 -14.14 -11.22 -0.32
N HIS A 170 -14.31 -12.54 -0.35
CA HIS A 170 -15.49 -13.18 -0.95
C HIS A 170 -16.82 -12.76 -0.29
N ALA A 171 -16.85 -12.59 1.02
CA ALA A 171 -18.06 -12.12 1.72
C ALA A 171 -18.47 -10.71 1.29
N MET A 172 -17.50 -9.82 1.07
CA MET A 172 -17.76 -8.47 0.55
C MET A 172 -18.14 -8.49 -0.94
N ASP A 173 -17.58 -9.40 -1.73
CA ASP A 173 -17.99 -9.62 -3.13
C ASP A 173 -19.46 -10.03 -3.23
N GLU A 174 -19.89 -11.00 -2.42
CA GLU A 174 -21.27 -11.47 -2.40
C GLU A 174 -22.22 -10.37 -1.91
N HIS A 175 -21.82 -9.59 -0.89
CA HIS A 175 -22.56 -8.41 -0.47
C HIS A 175 -22.70 -7.38 -1.60
N PHE A 176 -21.59 -7.01 -2.25
CA PHE A 176 -21.60 -6.05 -3.35
C PHE A 176 -22.49 -6.49 -4.51
N LYS A 177 -22.46 -7.78 -4.85
CA LYS A 177 -23.22 -8.37 -5.96
C LYS A 177 -24.71 -8.49 -5.68
N THR A 178 -25.11 -8.76 -4.44
CA THR A 178 -26.49 -9.18 -4.11
C THR A 178 -27.30 -8.18 -3.30
N ALA A 179 -26.65 -7.28 -2.54
CA ALA A 179 -27.36 -6.29 -1.74
C ALA A 179 -28.09 -5.26 -2.62
N ALA A 180 -29.32 -4.90 -2.23
CA ALA A 180 -30.05 -3.82 -2.88
C ALA A 180 -29.24 -2.50 -2.80
N PRO A 181 -29.26 -1.63 -3.83
CA PRO A 181 -28.38 -0.46 -3.91
C PRO A 181 -28.36 0.44 -2.66
N GLN A 182 -29.52 0.68 -2.03
CA GLN A 182 -29.65 1.50 -0.83
C GLN A 182 -29.04 0.87 0.44
N ASN A 183 -28.71 -0.41 0.41
CA ASN A 183 -28.06 -1.16 1.49
C ASN A 183 -26.66 -1.66 1.09
N ASN A 184 -26.18 -1.28 -0.10
CA ASN A 184 -24.92 -1.74 -0.65
C ASN A 184 -23.80 -0.79 -0.24
N VAL A 185 -23.04 -1.17 0.79
CA VAL A 185 -22.01 -0.34 1.42
C VAL A 185 -20.96 0.19 0.42
N PRO A 186 -20.36 -0.64 -0.48
CA PRO A 186 -19.47 -0.12 -1.52
C PRO A 186 -20.12 0.94 -2.42
N MET A 187 -21.38 0.73 -2.86
CA MET A 187 -22.10 1.72 -3.67
C MET A 187 -22.37 3.01 -2.90
N LEU A 188 -22.81 2.93 -1.64
CA LEU A 188 -23.06 4.10 -0.81
C LEU A 188 -21.78 4.91 -0.58
N MET A 189 -20.67 4.25 -0.25
CA MET A 189 -19.37 4.90 -0.10
C MET A 189 -18.91 5.54 -1.41
N ALA A 190 -19.09 4.87 -2.54
CA ALA A 190 -18.75 5.42 -3.86
C ALA A 190 -19.54 6.69 -4.15
N LEU A 191 -20.86 6.69 -3.90
CA LEU A 191 -21.74 7.84 -4.10
C LEU A 191 -21.42 9.01 -3.16
N ILE A 192 -21.06 8.74 -1.90
CA ILE A 192 -20.58 9.78 -0.97
C ILE A 192 -19.27 10.39 -1.49
N GLY A 193 -18.33 9.57 -1.94
CA GLY A 193 -17.07 10.02 -2.53
C GLY A 193 -17.29 10.87 -3.79
N LEU A 194 -18.18 10.44 -4.69
CA LEU A 194 -18.59 11.18 -5.88
C LEU A 194 -19.26 12.50 -5.54
N TRP A 195 -20.14 12.51 -4.55
CA TRP A 195 -20.78 13.74 -4.07
C TRP A 195 -19.75 14.75 -3.58
N ASN A 196 -18.86 14.31 -2.69
CA ASN A 196 -17.78 15.14 -2.16
C ASN A 196 -16.87 15.66 -3.29
N ARG A 197 -16.48 14.79 -4.22
CA ARG A 197 -15.47 15.12 -5.23
C ARG A 197 -16.03 15.90 -6.42
N SER A 198 -17.11 15.42 -7.02
CA SER A 198 -17.65 15.96 -8.27
C SER A 198 -18.68 17.08 -8.07
N PHE A 199 -19.25 17.24 -6.87
CA PHE A 199 -20.26 18.28 -6.59
C PHE A 199 -19.82 19.28 -5.53
N LEU A 200 -19.09 18.87 -4.50
CA LEU A 200 -18.58 19.77 -3.44
C LEU A 200 -17.13 20.21 -3.65
N ASP A 201 -16.47 19.73 -4.71
CA ASP A 201 -15.07 20.02 -5.06
C ASP A 201 -14.07 19.73 -3.92
N ILE A 202 -14.37 18.71 -3.10
CA ILE A 202 -13.46 18.24 -2.06
C ILE A 202 -12.40 17.37 -2.72
N GLU A 203 -11.18 17.89 -2.78
CA GLU A 203 -10.08 17.27 -3.55
C GLU A 203 -9.46 16.05 -2.88
N THR A 204 -9.61 15.91 -1.55
CA THR A 204 -8.85 14.92 -0.80
C THR A 204 -9.69 14.16 0.23
N VAL A 205 -9.31 12.91 0.47
CA VAL A 205 -9.88 12.04 1.50
C VAL A 205 -8.76 11.59 2.45
N ALA A 206 -8.94 11.84 3.74
CA ALA A 206 -8.05 11.36 4.79
C ALA A 206 -8.55 10.00 5.33
N VAL A 207 -7.73 8.97 5.25
CA VAL A 207 -7.99 7.64 5.84
C VAL A 207 -7.28 7.55 7.18
N LEU A 208 -8.06 7.42 8.25
CA LEU A 208 -7.61 7.64 9.63
C LEU A 208 -7.90 6.37 10.45
N PRO A 209 -7.10 5.31 10.31
CA PRO A 209 -7.30 4.10 11.09
C PRO A 209 -6.86 4.31 12.54
N TYR A 210 -7.77 4.09 13.49
CA TYR A 210 -7.45 4.05 14.92
C TYR A 210 -7.01 2.63 15.31
N ASP A 211 -5.99 2.15 14.59
CA ASP A 211 -5.30 0.89 14.82
C ASP A 211 -3.86 1.01 14.29
N GLN A 212 -2.88 0.69 15.14
CA GLN A 212 -1.46 0.86 14.80
C GLN A 212 -0.96 -0.19 13.79
N TYR A 213 -1.58 -1.37 13.72
CA TYR A 213 -1.24 -2.38 12.72
C TYR A 213 -1.68 -1.94 11.31
N LEU A 214 -2.73 -1.12 11.21
CA LEU A 214 -3.19 -0.51 9.94
C LEU A 214 -2.34 0.68 9.46
N LYS A 215 -1.13 0.91 9.99
CA LYS A 215 -0.25 2.03 9.60
C LYS A 215 0.09 2.13 8.10
N ARG A 216 0.05 1.01 7.37
CA ARG A 216 0.29 0.98 5.91
C ARG A 216 -0.99 0.99 5.09
N PHE A 217 -2.16 0.95 5.72
CA PHE A 217 -3.45 0.91 5.04
C PHE A 217 -3.70 2.17 4.18
N PRO A 218 -3.44 3.41 4.66
CA PRO A 218 -3.56 4.60 3.80
C PRO A 218 -2.65 4.56 2.58
N ALA A 219 -1.42 4.07 2.70
CA ALA A 219 -0.47 3.95 1.60
C ALA A 219 -0.89 2.87 0.58
N TYR A 220 -1.50 1.78 1.03
CA TYR A 220 -2.10 0.79 0.14
C TYR A 220 -3.28 1.40 -0.64
N LEU A 221 -4.18 2.12 0.04
CA LEU A 221 -5.33 2.76 -0.60
C LEU A 221 -4.95 3.87 -1.57
N GLN A 222 -3.84 4.59 -1.34
CA GLN A 222 -3.28 5.55 -2.30
C GLN A 222 -3.09 4.90 -3.66
N GLN A 223 -2.41 3.76 -3.72
CA GLN A 223 -2.23 3.05 -4.99
C GLN A 223 -3.56 2.54 -5.54
N LEU A 224 -4.33 1.82 -4.72
CA LEU A 224 -5.59 1.22 -5.15
C LEU A 224 -6.51 2.25 -5.80
N ILE A 225 -6.67 3.42 -5.20
CA ILE A 225 -7.66 4.42 -5.62
C ILE A 225 -7.08 5.35 -6.68
N MET A 226 -5.91 5.96 -6.42
CA MET A 226 -5.38 7.01 -7.28
C MET A 226 -4.84 6.45 -8.61
N GLU A 227 -4.21 5.27 -8.60
CA GLU A 227 -3.75 4.63 -9.84
C GLU A 227 -4.93 4.07 -10.66
N SER A 228 -6.02 3.67 -9.99
CA SER A 228 -7.25 3.24 -10.68
C SER A 228 -7.98 4.41 -11.32
N ASN A 229 -8.35 5.40 -10.52
CA ASN A 229 -9.33 6.42 -10.90
C ASN A 229 -8.73 7.80 -11.22
N GLY A 230 -7.42 7.98 -11.09
CA GLY A 230 -6.70 9.21 -11.48
C GLY A 230 -6.59 9.34 -13.00
N LYS A 231 -7.73 9.40 -13.69
CA LYS A 231 -7.85 9.36 -15.16
C LYS A 231 -8.54 10.61 -15.68
N SER A 232 -8.22 10.98 -16.91
CA SER A 232 -8.77 12.16 -17.60
C SER A 232 -9.54 11.82 -18.88
N VAL A 233 -9.57 10.54 -19.27
CA VAL A 233 -10.18 10.07 -20.52
C VAL A 233 -11.18 8.95 -20.20
N THR A 234 -12.36 9.02 -20.81
CA THR A 234 -13.41 8.00 -20.71
C THR A 234 -13.08 6.77 -21.55
N ASN A 235 -13.80 5.68 -21.34
CA ASN A 235 -13.69 4.46 -22.15
C ASN A 235 -14.08 4.68 -23.63
N LEU A 236 -14.70 5.81 -23.96
CA LEU A 236 -15.02 6.21 -25.34
C LEU A 236 -13.89 7.05 -25.99
N GLY A 237 -12.81 7.34 -25.27
CA GLY A 237 -11.69 8.16 -25.76
C GLY A 237 -11.92 9.66 -25.66
N GLU A 238 -12.93 10.10 -24.91
CA GLU A 238 -13.27 11.51 -24.71
C GLU A 238 -12.71 12.04 -23.40
N ALA A 239 -12.45 13.35 -23.30
CA ALA A 239 -12.06 13.95 -22.03
C ALA A 239 -13.21 13.86 -21.01
N VAL A 240 -12.90 13.50 -19.77
CA VAL A 240 -13.89 13.45 -18.68
C VAL A 240 -14.33 14.89 -18.33
N PRO A 241 -15.64 15.20 -18.27
CA PRO A 241 -16.11 16.57 -18.04
C PRO A 241 -16.08 17.01 -16.58
N THR A 242 -15.75 16.11 -15.65
CA THR A 242 -15.73 16.33 -14.20
C THR A 242 -14.38 15.92 -13.60
N GLN A 243 -14.11 16.37 -12.38
CA GLN A 243 -13.01 15.83 -11.59
C GLN A 243 -13.25 14.34 -11.28
N THR A 244 -12.20 13.52 -11.45
CA THR A 244 -12.20 12.08 -11.15
C THR A 244 -11.64 11.83 -9.74
N SER A 245 -10.65 10.93 -9.56
CA SER A 245 -10.15 10.53 -8.23
C SER A 245 -9.85 11.73 -7.32
N ALA A 246 -10.22 11.60 -6.05
CA ALA A 246 -9.65 12.41 -4.98
C ALA A 246 -8.21 11.93 -4.65
N VAL A 247 -7.44 12.77 -3.99
CA VAL A 247 -6.16 12.37 -3.38
C VAL A 247 -6.44 11.69 -2.05
N TYR A 248 -6.06 10.42 -1.92
CA TYR A 248 -6.16 9.69 -0.66
C TYR A 248 -4.86 9.81 0.11
N TRP A 249 -4.95 10.05 1.42
CA TRP A 249 -3.78 10.19 2.29
C TRP A 249 -4.17 9.88 3.74
N GLY A 250 -3.20 9.80 4.66
CA GLY A 250 -3.51 9.65 6.07
C GLY A 250 -2.47 8.84 6.84
N GLU A 251 -2.66 8.81 8.15
CA GLU A 251 -1.83 8.11 9.13
C GLU A 251 -2.72 7.60 10.26
N PRO A 252 -2.26 6.60 11.04
CA PRO A 252 -3.01 6.12 12.19
C PRO A 252 -3.36 7.21 13.21
N GLY A 253 -4.55 7.06 13.79
CA GLY A 253 -4.88 7.71 15.05
C GLY A 253 -4.11 7.05 16.21
N THR A 254 -3.68 7.78 17.23
CA THR A 254 -3.86 9.23 17.44
C THR A 254 -2.75 10.09 16.84
N ASN A 255 -1.71 9.50 16.23
CA ASN A 255 -0.55 10.21 15.71
C ASN A 255 -0.93 11.33 14.73
N GLY A 256 -1.88 11.09 13.83
CA GLY A 256 -2.39 12.11 12.91
C GLY A 256 -2.96 13.36 13.62
N GLN A 257 -3.53 13.19 14.83
CA GLN A 257 -4.05 14.30 15.64
C GLN A 257 -2.96 15.30 16.02
N HIS A 258 -1.74 14.80 16.19
CA HIS A 258 -0.55 15.57 16.56
C HIS A 258 0.32 15.92 15.35
N SER A 259 -0.22 15.82 14.14
CA SER A 259 0.47 16.14 12.89
C SER A 259 -0.33 17.11 12.03
N PHE A 260 -1.44 16.66 11.45
CA PHE A 260 -2.18 17.41 10.42
C PHE A 260 -3.63 17.73 10.78
N TYR A 261 -4.16 17.23 11.92
CA TYR A 261 -5.54 17.51 12.30
C TYR A 261 -5.83 19.00 12.56
N GLN A 262 -4.81 19.81 12.86
CA GLN A 262 -4.95 21.27 12.90
C GLN A 262 -5.51 21.81 11.58
N MET A 263 -4.96 21.35 10.44
CA MET A 263 -5.46 21.70 9.13
C MET A 263 -6.85 21.09 8.90
N LEU A 264 -7.06 19.84 9.32
CA LEU A 264 -8.37 19.21 9.21
C LEU A 264 -9.46 19.94 9.98
N HIS A 265 -9.17 20.62 11.09
CA HIS A 265 -10.20 21.31 11.89
C HIS A 265 -10.40 22.78 11.51
N GLN A 266 -9.31 23.50 11.26
CA GLN A 266 -9.34 24.96 11.10
C GLN A 266 -8.71 25.45 9.79
N GLY A 267 -8.20 24.55 8.96
CA GLY A 267 -7.72 24.88 7.62
C GLY A 267 -8.86 25.30 6.69
N THR A 268 -8.50 26.01 5.63
CA THR A 268 -9.43 26.52 4.60
C THR A 268 -9.82 25.48 3.57
N SER A 269 -9.07 24.39 3.46
CA SER A 269 -9.41 23.25 2.60
C SER A 269 -10.36 22.30 3.31
N PHE A 270 -11.35 21.80 2.57
CA PHE A 270 -12.23 20.73 3.01
C PHE A 270 -11.58 19.39 2.66
N VAL A 271 -11.64 18.47 3.61
CA VAL A 271 -11.09 17.12 3.48
C VAL A 271 -12.16 16.18 4.02
N ALA A 272 -12.61 15.24 3.19
CA ALA A 272 -13.46 14.16 3.66
C ALA A 272 -12.62 13.18 4.48
N CYS A 273 -13.19 12.59 5.53
CA CYS A 273 -12.44 11.71 6.43
C CYS A 273 -13.12 10.35 6.56
N ASP A 274 -12.36 9.26 6.35
CA ASP A 274 -12.77 7.92 6.72
C ASP A 274 -12.07 7.55 8.03
N VAL A 275 -12.84 7.40 9.11
CA VAL A 275 -12.32 7.04 10.44
C VAL A 275 -12.62 5.57 10.70
N LEU A 276 -11.58 4.75 10.83
CA LEU A 276 -11.73 3.30 11.05
C LEU A 276 -11.47 2.96 12.51
N VAL A 277 -12.38 2.23 13.16
CA VAL A 277 -12.31 1.93 14.59
C VAL A 277 -12.62 0.46 14.86
N PRO A 278 -11.64 -0.36 15.31
CA PRO A 278 -11.93 -1.68 15.85
C PRO A 278 -12.48 -1.58 17.27
N ALA A 279 -13.44 -2.45 17.60
CA ALA A 279 -14.04 -2.54 18.93
C ALA A 279 -13.16 -3.32 19.92
N LYS A 280 -12.26 -4.19 19.43
CA LYS A 280 -11.33 -4.98 20.23
C LYS A 280 -9.89 -4.73 19.81
N SER A 281 -9.01 -4.67 20.81
CA SER A 281 -7.56 -4.64 20.61
C SER A 281 -6.97 -6.04 20.62
N HIS A 282 -5.98 -6.27 19.74
CA HIS A 282 -5.09 -7.44 19.81
C HIS A 282 -4.13 -7.43 20.99
N ASN A 283 -3.94 -6.26 21.62
CA ASN A 283 -2.99 -6.05 22.71
C ASN A 283 -3.69 -5.35 23.89
N PRO A 284 -4.60 -6.03 24.61
CA PRO A 284 -5.29 -5.43 25.75
C PRO A 284 -4.27 -5.03 26.82
N ALA A 285 -4.20 -3.73 27.11
CA ALA A 285 -3.30 -3.14 28.09
C ALA A 285 -3.98 -1.98 28.80
N GLY A 286 -4.47 -2.21 30.03
CA GLY A 286 -5.19 -1.20 30.80
C GLY A 286 -6.32 -0.54 30.01
N GLU A 287 -6.40 0.79 30.08
CA GLU A 287 -7.44 1.60 29.43
C GLU A 287 -7.01 2.10 28.02
N HIS A 288 -5.90 1.61 27.48
CA HIS A 288 -5.34 2.14 26.22
C HIS A 288 -6.31 2.09 25.05
N HIS A 289 -7.09 1.01 24.92
CA HIS A 289 -8.03 0.87 23.81
C HIS A 289 -9.25 1.79 23.97
N ASP A 290 -9.79 1.92 25.18
CA ASP A 290 -10.91 2.83 25.44
C ASP A 290 -10.51 4.29 25.20
N VAL A 291 -9.28 4.68 25.57
CA VAL A 291 -8.75 6.01 25.27
C VAL A 291 -8.57 6.20 23.76
N LEU A 292 -8.08 5.20 23.03
CA LEU A 292 -7.93 5.24 21.57
C LEU A 292 -9.29 5.45 20.88
N VAL A 293 -10.30 4.65 21.24
CA VAL A 293 -11.66 4.73 20.69
C VAL A 293 -12.32 6.06 21.06
N SER A 294 -12.17 6.51 22.32
CA SER A 294 -12.68 7.81 22.77
C SER A 294 -12.12 8.96 21.92
N ASN A 295 -10.83 8.90 21.59
CA ASN A 295 -10.19 9.86 20.70
C ASN A 295 -10.77 9.81 19.28
N ALA A 296 -10.99 8.61 18.72
CA ALA A 296 -11.60 8.47 17.39
C ALA A 296 -12.99 9.11 17.30
N LEU A 297 -13.85 8.78 18.26
CA LEU A 297 -15.23 9.26 18.33
C LEU A 297 -15.30 10.77 18.61
N ALA A 298 -14.42 11.28 19.48
CA ALA A 298 -14.31 12.70 19.75
C ALA A 298 -13.90 13.47 18.49
N GLN A 299 -12.90 13.00 17.75
CA GLN A 299 -12.45 13.66 16.53
C GLN A 299 -13.52 13.64 15.43
N ALA A 300 -14.19 12.51 15.21
CA ALA A 300 -15.31 12.43 14.27
C ALA A 300 -16.43 13.41 14.64
N THR A 301 -16.74 13.55 15.93
CA THR A 301 -17.74 14.50 16.44
C THR A 301 -17.31 15.95 16.20
N VAL A 302 -16.05 16.30 16.49
CA VAL A 302 -15.54 17.66 16.30
C VAL A 302 -15.46 18.03 14.81
N LEU A 303 -15.09 17.10 13.92
CA LEU A 303 -15.13 17.32 12.48
C LEU A 303 -16.56 17.64 11.99
N ALA A 304 -17.55 16.89 12.48
CA ALA A 304 -18.94 17.08 12.10
C ALA A 304 -19.54 18.40 12.64
N PHE A 305 -19.39 18.66 13.94
CA PHE A 305 -20.16 19.71 14.63
C PHE A 305 -19.34 20.94 15.05
N GLY A 306 -18.01 20.81 15.09
CA GLY A 306 -17.11 21.88 15.48
C GLY A 306 -17.36 22.40 16.90
N ARG A 307 -17.03 23.67 17.10
CA ARG A 307 -17.21 24.44 18.32
C ARG A 307 -17.51 25.89 17.97
N THR A 308 -18.71 26.35 18.30
CA THR A 308 -19.20 27.68 17.93
C THR A 308 -18.55 28.79 18.75
N LYS A 309 -18.59 30.02 18.23
CA LYS A 309 -18.13 31.23 18.95
C LYS A 309 -18.75 31.34 20.34
N GLN A 310 -20.07 31.13 20.45
CA GLN A 310 -20.79 31.18 21.73
C GLN A 310 -20.25 30.16 22.74
N GLN A 311 -19.97 28.92 22.31
CA GLN A 311 -19.39 27.88 23.17
C GLN A 311 -17.94 28.18 23.59
N VAL A 312 -17.20 28.94 22.79
CA VAL A 312 -15.85 29.41 23.14
C VAL A 312 -15.90 30.53 24.18
N GLU A 313 -16.82 31.48 24.00
CA GLU A 313 -17.06 32.61 24.92
C GLU A 313 -17.58 32.12 26.28
N GLN A 314 -18.55 31.21 26.29
CA GLN A 314 -19.11 30.62 27.52
C GLN A 314 -18.06 29.85 28.34
N ALA A 315 -17.00 29.36 27.69
CA ALA A 315 -15.89 28.69 28.37
C ALA A 315 -14.89 29.67 29.01
N GLY A 316 -15.19 30.98 29.03
CA GLY A 316 -14.33 32.01 29.63
C GLY A 316 -13.08 32.32 28.81
N THR A 317 -13.10 32.06 27.50
CA THR A 317 -11.97 32.39 26.62
C THR A 317 -11.79 33.91 26.52
N PRO A 318 -10.57 34.46 26.72
CA PRO A 318 -10.31 35.88 26.50
C PRO A 318 -10.73 36.31 25.09
N GLU A 319 -11.35 37.49 24.96
CA GLU A 319 -11.98 37.96 23.72
C GLU A 319 -11.06 37.86 22.49
N HIS A 320 -9.79 38.28 22.63
CA HIS A 320 -8.79 38.24 21.56
C HIS A 320 -8.42 36.83 21.08
N LEU A 321 -8.77 35.77 21.81
CA LEU A 321 -8.54 34.37 21.45
C LEU A 321 -9.79 33.66 20.93
N VAL A 322 -10.97 34.29 21.02
CA VAL A 322 -12.23 33.63 20.71
C VAL A 322 -12.25 33.12 19.26
N SER A 323 -11.90 33.98 18.29
CA SER A 323 -11.87 33.62 16.87
C SER A 323 -10.89 32.49 16.56
N HIS A 324 -9.74 32.46 17.24
CA HIS A 324 -8.71 31.43 17.07
C HIS A 324 -9.13 30.06 17.59
N LYS A 325 -10.12 29.99 18.51
CA LYS A 325 -10.61 28.73 19.10
C LYS A 325 -11.93 28.24 18.51
N VAL A 326 -12.52 28.99 17.58
CA VAL A 326 -13.70 28.51 16.83
C VAL A 326 -13.27 27.37 15.91
N MET A 327 -14.05 26.30 15.92
CA MET A 327 -13.92 25.20 14.97
C MET A 327 -15.22 25.15 14.16
N PRO A 328 -15.20 25.37 12.84
CA PRO A 328 -16.44 25.53 12.07
C PRO A 328 -17.29 24.26 11.95
N GLY A 329 -16.71 23.07 12.13
CA GLY A 329 -17.40 21.80 11.86
C GLY A 329 -17.76 21.67 10.37
N ASN A 330 -18.83 20.92 10.08
CA ASN A 330 -19.31 20.64 8.73
C ASN A 330 -18.26 20.01 7.81
N ARG A 331 -17.46 19.08 8.35
CA ARG A 331 -16.43 18.36 7.61
C ARG A 331 -16.88 16.92 7.38
N PRO A 332 -17.08 16.48 6.12
CA PRO A 332 -17.63 15.16 5.82
C PRO A 332 -16.80 14.05 6.46
N THR A 333 -17.45 13.19 7.25
CA THR A 333 -16.78 12.11 7.99
C THR A 333 -17.58 10.83 7.90
N THR A 334 -16.97 9.76 7.43
CA THR A 334 -17.49 8.39 7.46
C THR A 334 -16.86 7.66 8.64
N LEU A 335 -17.68 7.09 9.52
CA LEU A 335 -17.19 6.23 10.60
C LEU A 335 -17.38 4.76 10.19
N ILE A 336 -16.28 4.01 10.12
CA ILE A 336 -16.24 2.60 9.76
C ILE A 336 -15.83 1.81 11.00
N THR A 337 -16.73 1.00 11.53
CA THR A 337 -16.48 0.19 12.72
C THR A 337 -16.36 -1.29 12.35
N LEU A 338 -15.45 -1.98 13.01
CA LEU A 338 -15.24 -3.43 12.88
C LEU A 338 -15.08 -4.04 14.27
N ASP A 339 -15.38 -5.33 14.42
CA ASP A 339 -15.22 -6.00 15.72
C ASP A 339 -13.76 -6.06 16.15
N GLU A 340 -12.89 -6.51 15.25
CA GLU A 340 -11.43 -6.59 15.43
C GLU A 340 -10.75 -6.66 14.06
N VAL A 341 -9.48 -6.26 13.95
CA VAL A 341 -8.70 -6.41 12.71
C VAL A 341 -8.19 -7.85 12.60
N ASP A 342 -9.06 -8.79 12.24
CA ASP A 342 -8.66 -10.17 11.93
C ASP A 342 -8.46 -10.38 10.41
N PRO A 343 -7.98 -11.56 9.96
CA PRO A 343 -7.79 -11.80 8.53
C PRO A 343 -9.08 -11.60 7.71
N PHE A 344 -10.23 -12.05 8.23
CA PHE A 344 -11.51 -11.92 7.53
C PHE A 344 -11.91 -10.43 7.41
N ALA A 345 -11.88 -9.69 8.51
CA ALA A 345 -12.19 -8.27 8.55
C ALA A 345 -11.27 -7.45 7.63
N LEU A 346 -9.98 -7.75 7.59
CA LEU A 346 -9.04 -7.09 6.68
C LEU A 346 -9.41 -7.36 5.21
N GLY A 347 -9.73 -8.61 4.86
CA GLY A 347 -10.12 -8.97 3.49
C GLY A 347 -11.40 -8.27 3.06
N SER A 348 -12.42 -8.25 3.94
CA SER A 348 -13.66 -7.53 3.67
C SER A 348 -13.45 -6.02 3.54
N LEU A 349 -12.57 -5.44 4.35
CA LEU A 349 -12.25 -4.02 4.30
C LEU A 349 -11.51 -3.63 3.00
N ILE A 350 -10.59 -4.47 2.52
CA ILE A 350 -9.90 -4.24 1.25
C ILE A 350 -10.91 -4.31 0.10
N ALA A 351 -11.67 -5.40 0.00
CA ALA A 351 -12.68 -5.60 -1.04
C ALA A 351 -13.74 -4.49 -1.05
N LEU A 352 -14.08 -3.93 0.13
CA LEU A 352 -14.98 -2.77 0.22
C LEU A 352 -14.44 -1.57 -0.58
N TYR A 353 -13.15 -1.25 -0.40
CA TYR A 353 -12.51 -0.16 -1.14
C TYR A 353 -12.31 -0.50 -2.62
N GLU A 354 -12.02 -1.76 -2.97
CA GLU A 354 -11.91 -2.21 -4.37
C GLU A 354 -13.23 -2.01 -5.13
N HIS A 355 -14.35 -2.44 -4.54
CA HIS A 355 -15.67 -2.26 -5.15
C HIS A 355 -16.12 -0.81 -5.17
N MET A 356 -15.76 -0.02 -4.14
CA MET A 356 -16.00 1.42 -4.13
C MET A 356 -15.29 2.10 -5.30
N VAL A 357 -14.01 1.78 -5.53
CA VAL A 357 -13.23 2.28 -6.67
C VAL A 357 -13.86 1.89 -8.00
N PHE A 358 -14.30 0.64 -8.15
CA PHE A 358 -14.99 0.15 -9.33
C PHE A 358 -16.26 0.96 -9.62
N VAL A 359 -17.14 1.15 -8.62
CA VAL A 359 -18.39 1.90 -8.81
C VAL A 359 -18.13 3.34 -9.25
N GLN A 360 -17.15 4.02 -8.62
CA GLN A 360 -16.76 5.37 -9.03
C GLN A 360 -16.27 5.42 -10.48
N GLY A 361 -15.41 4.47 -10.87
CA GLY A 361 -14.89 4.38 -12.23
C GLY A 361 -15.97 4.18 -13.28
N ILE A 362 -16.94 3.30 -12.99
CA ILE A 362 -18.11 3.07 -13.85
C ILE A 362 -18.94 4.35 -14.02
N ILE A 363 -19.21 5.09 -12.93
CA ILE A 363 -20.02 6.31 -12.98
C ILE A 363 -19.32 7.42 -13.77
N TRP A 364 -18.00 7.58 -13.60
CA TRP A 364 -17.21 8.52 -14.42
C TRP A 364 -16.99 8.03 -15.86
N GLY A 365 -17.28 6.77 -16.16
CA GLY A 365 -17.06 6.17 -17.46
C GLY A 365 -15.58 6.00 -17.83
N ILE A 366 -14.70 5.83 -16.84
CA ILE A 366 -13.24 5.67 -17.02
C ILE A 366 -12.82 4.20 -16.89
N ASN A 367 -11.56 3.90 -17.23
CA ASN A 367 -10.97 2.57 -17.00
C ASN A 367 -10.21 2.54 -15.66
N SER A 368 -10.76 1.88 -14.65
CA SER A 368 -10.13 1.72 -13.34
C SER A 368 -8.98 0.69 -13.32
N PHE A 369 -8.75 -0.04 -14.41
CA PHE A 369 -7.88 -1.22 -14.43
C PHE A 369 -6.62 -1.08 -15.29
N ASP A 370 -6.45 0.02 -16.02
CA ASP A 370 -5.20 0.38 -16.71
C ASP A 370 -4.36 1.39 -15.90
N GLN A 371 -3.15 1.71 -16.40
CA GLN A 371 -2.24 2.70 -15.79
C GLN A 371 -1.26 3.32 -16.80
N TRP A 372 -1.70 3.72 -18.00
CA TRP A 372 -0.82 4.28 -19.05
C TRP A 372 0.05 5.45 -18.59
N GLY A 373 -0.40 6.21 -17.59
CA GLY A 373 0.31 7.37 -17.05
C GLY A 373 1.70 7.08 -16.45
N VAL A 374 2.07 5.82 -16.20
CA VAL A 374 3.40 5.47 -15.66
C VAL A 374 4.45 5.19 -16.74
N GLU A 375 4.06 5.08 -18.01
CA GLU A 375 4.95 4.62 -19.09
C GLU A 375 5.99 5.67 -19.48
N LEU A 376 5.54 6.91 -19.72
CA LEU A 376 6.42 8.00 -20.15
C LEU A 376 7.57 8.25 -19.16
N GLY A 377 7.30 8.17 -17.85
CA GLY A 377 8.34 8.31 -16.83
C GLY A 377 9.43 7.23 -16.94
N LYS A 378 9.06 5.98 -17.24
CA LYS A 378 9.99 4.86 -17.41
C LYS A 378 10.82 5.00 -18.70
N GLU A 379 10.18 5.43 -19.78
CA GLU A 379 10.87 5.73 -21.05
C GLU A 379 11.89 6.86 -20.86
N MET A 380 11.49 7.93 -20.18
CA MET A 380 12.38 9.07 -19.89
C MET A 380 13.54 8.67 -18.97
N ALA A 381 13.31 7.85 -17.94
CA ALA A 381 14.38 7.34 -17.08
C ALA A 381 15.40 6.50 -17.87
N THR A 382 14.91 5.62 -18.75
CA THR A 382 15.76 4.82 -19.65
C THR A 382 16.56 5.71 -20.60
N THR A 383 15.93 6.76 -21.12
CA THR A 383 16.56 7.75 -22.01
C THR A 383 17.63 8.56 -21.29
N ILE A 384 17.40 8.99 -20.04
CA ILE A 384 18.33 9.82 -19.27
C ILE A 384 19.52 9.02 -18.74
N SER A 385 19.33 7.75 -18.38
CA SER A 385 20.35 6.91 -17.71
C SER A 385 21.75 6.94 -18.38
N PRO A 386 21.90 6.75 -19.71
CA PRO A 386 23.20 6.82 -20.38
C PRO A 386 23.89 8.20 -20.25
N TYR A 387 23.10 9.28 -20.22
CA TYR A 387 23.62 10.63 -19.99
C TYR A 387 24.12 10.80 -18.56
N LEU A 388 23.78 9.97 -17.58
CA LEU A 388 24.38 10.13 -16.26
C LEU A 388 25.85 9.69 -16.22
N THR A 389 26.27 8.77 -17.09
CA THR A 389 27.58 8.09 -17.02
C THR A 389 28.46 8.25 -18.27
N ASN A 390 27.88 8.18 -19.47
CA ASN A 390 28.59 7.77 -20.69
C ASN A 390 28.32 8.65 -21.93
N THR A 391 27.45 9.67 -21.85
CA THR A 391 27.07 10.50 -23.00
C THR A 391 27.15 11.97 -22.65
N ASP A 392 28.11 12.71 -23.23
CA ASP A 392 28.40 14.08 -22.80
C ASP A 392 27.37 15.12 -23.24
N ASP A 393 26.91 15.06 -24.49
CA ASP A 393 25.99 16.04 -25.07
C ASP A 393 24.56 15.88 -24.52
N VAL A 394 24.10 16.85 -23.73
CA VAL A 394 22.75 16.87 -23.14
C VAL A 394 21.82 17.88 -23.81
N SER A 395 22.22 18.48 -24.94
CA SER A 395 21.48 19.58 -25.60
C SER A 395 20.06 19.23 -26.03
N GLY A 396 19.72 17.94 -26.11
CA GLY A 396 18.37 17.45 -26.40
C GLY A 396 17.36 17.53 -25.24
N PHE A 397 17.78 17.86 -24.01
CA PHE A 397 16.89 18.02 -22.86
C PHE A 397 16.54 19.49 -22.60
N ASP A 398 15.57 19.76 -21.73
CA ASP A 398 15.29 21.11 -21.26
C ASP A 398 16.41 21.65 -20.34
N ALA A 399 16.45 22.96 -20.13
CA ALA A 399 17.53 23.62 -19.37
C ALA A 399 17.65 23.13 -17.92
N ALA A 400 16.54 22.77 -17.26
CA ALA A 400 16.57 22.28 -15.89
C ALA A 400 17.20 20.88 -15.83
N THR A 401 16.75 19.97 -16.72
CA THR A 401 17.30 18.62 -16.82
C THR A 401 18.78 18.63 -17.20
N GLN A 402 19.19 19.47 -18.16
CA GLN A 402 20.60 19.64 -18.51
C GLN A 402 21.45 20.08 -17.31
N SER A 403 20.99 21.12 -16.59
CA SER A 403 21.70 21.64 -15.42
C SER A 403 21.83 20.57 -14.33
N ALA A 404 20.77 19.79 -14.09
CA ALA A 404 20.76 18.73 -13.10
C ALA A 404 21.70 17.57 -13.46
N ILE A 405 21.70 17.11 -14.73
CA ILE A 405 22.64 16.08 -15.20
C ILE A 405 24.08 16.55 -15.02
N ASN A 406 24.38 17.78 -15.44
CA ASN A 406 25.72 18.35 -15.31
C ASN A 406 26.16 18.47 -13.84
N TRP A 407 25.27 18.95 -12.97
CA TRP A 407 25.53 19.02 -11.53
C TRP A 407 25.77 17.62 -10.95
N TYR A 408 24.92 16.63 -11.27
CA TYR A 408 25.08 15.26 -10.79
C TYR A 408 26.43 14.66 -11.22
N ARG A 409 26.78 14.78 -12.51
CA ARG A 409 28.08 14.29 -13.03
C ARG A 409 29.27 14.92 -12.29
N ALA A 410 29.21 16.22 -12.00
CA ALA A 410 30.28 16.92 -11.31
C ALA A 410 30.47 16.48 -9.84
N ASN A 411 29.40 16.00 -9.19
CA ASN A 411 29.42 15.70 -7.75
C ASN A 411 29.44 14.20 -7.42
N ARG A 412 29.09 13.30 -8.36
CA ARG A 412 28.93 11.85 -8.06
C ARG A 412 30.22 11.04 -7.84
N LYS A 413 31.41 11.61 -8.07
CA LYS A 413 32.71 10.91 -7.99
C LYS A 413 33.56 11.36 -6.78
N SER A 414 32.99 12.09 -5.82
CA SER A 414 33.69 12.54 -4.62
C SER A 414 33.84 11.44 -3.58
#